data_AF-A0A3A8K389-F1
#
_entry.id   AF-A0A3A8K389-F1
#
_cell.length_a   1.000
_cell.length_b   1.000
_cell.length_c   1.000
_cell.angle_alpha   90.00
_cell.angle_beta   90.00
_cell.angle_gamma   90.00
#
_symmetry.space_group_name_H-M   'P 1'
#
loop_
_entity.id
_entity.type
_entity.pdbx_description
1 polymer ?
#
loop_
_entity_poly.entity_id
_entity_poly.type
_entity_poly.pdbx_seq_one_letter_code
_entity_poly.pdbx_strand_id
1 'polypeptide(L)'
;MNRLSLALLSFGFLLLSGCGGPGSGDSCDGGDYVCLDDAQALECRAGTWRSLACRGPLGCRELSDSVRCDTSLNIENDACAQDAEGKGVCSPNGVALLLCQGGVLKKTQDCSSCTVKDEQVVCAP
;
A
#
# COMPACT_ATOMS: atom_id res chain seq x y z
N MET A 1 43.64 22.01 -43.27
CA MET A 1 43.38 20.68 -43.86
C MET A 1 43.75 19.66 -42.79
N ASN A 2 42.94 18.73 -42.27
CA ASN A 2 41.63 18.22 -42.63
C ASN A 2 41.25 17.19 -41.52
N ARG A 3 40.04 17.32 -40.93
CA ARG A 3 39.16 16.33 -40.22
C ARG A 3 39.71 15.59 -38.98
N LEU A 4 39.15 15.81 -37.79
CA LEU A 4 37.90 15.24 -37.24
C LEU A 4 37.93 13.71 -37.11
N SER A 5 37.98 13.23 -35.85
CA SER A 5 37.35 11.97 -35.38
C SER A 5 37.21 12.02 -33.85
N LEU A 6 36.22 12.75 -33.33
CA LEU A 6 35.72 12.52 -31.96
C LEU A 6 34.79 11.29 -32.03
N ALA A 7 35.29 10.15 -31.59
CA ALA A 7 34.46 8.97 -31.37
C ALA A 7 33.66 9.17 -30.08
N LEU A 8 32.52 9.86 -30.19
CA LEU A 8 31.46 9.85 -29.17
C LEU A 8 30.87 8.44 -29.16
N LEU A 9 31.37 7.59 -28.26
CA LEU A 9 30.71 6.34 -27.88
C LEU A 9 29.44 6.70 -27.13
N SER A 10 28.37 6.96 -27.88
CA SER A 10 27.00 7.04 -27.39
C SER A 10 26.64 5.68 -26.78
N PHE A 11 26.79 5.59 -25.46
CA PHE A 11 26.27 4.51 -24.64
C PHE A 11 24.74 4.63 -24.68
N GLY A 12 24.12 4.04 -25.69
CA GLY A 12 22.67 3.89 -25.79
C GLY A 12 22.23 3.02 -24.63
N PHE A 13 21.75 3.66 -23.55
CA PHE A 13 21.10 2.97 -22.45
C PHE A 13 19.77 2.45 -22.99
N LEU A 14 19.77 1.18 -23.40
CA LEU A 14 18.58 0.42 -23.71
C LEU A 14 17.73 0.37 -22.44
N LEU A 15 16.75 1.25 -22.34
CA LEU A 15 15.68 1.14 -21.37
C LEU A 15 14.90 -0.12 -21.73
N LEU A 16 15.10 -1.19 -20.96
CA LEU A 16 14.22 -2.34 -20.99
C LEU A 16 12.84 -1.84 -20.55
N SER A 17 11.93 -1.69 -21.50
CA SER A 17 10.51 -1.55 -21.25
C SER A 17 10.03 -2.85 -20.59
N GLY A 18 10.17 -2.91 -19.26
CA GLY A 18 9.61 -3.99 -18.46
C GLY A 18 8.10 -3.96 -18.63
N CYS A 19 7.54 -5.03 -19.20
CA CYS A 19 6.12 -5.30 -19.12
C CYS A 19 5.81 -5.70 -17.67
N GLY A 20 5.61 -4.71 -16.81
CA GLY A 20 5.27 -4.86 -15.41
C GLY A 20 4.54 -3.61 -14.98
N GLY A 21 3.49 -3.76 -14.18
CA GLY A 21 2.72 -2.63 -13.65
C GLY A 21 3.57 -1.68 -12.80
N PRO A 22 2.96 -0.64 -12.23
CA PRO A 22 3.70 0.30 -11.38
C PRO A 22 4.30 -0.39 -10.16
N GLY A 23 5.45 0.09 -9.71
CA GLY A 23 6.07 -0.29 -8.45
C GLY A 23 5.83 0.74 -7.34
N SER A 24 6.09 0.35 -6.10
CA SER A 24 6.06 1.29 -4.96
C SER A 24 7.14 2.37 -5.15
N GLY A 25 6.76 3.63 -4.98
CA GLY A 25 7.63 4.79 -5.17
C GLY A 25 7.61 5.38 -6.58
N ASP A 26 6.99 4.70 -7.55
CA ASP A 26 6.82 5.24 -8.89
C ASP A 26 5.84 6.42 -8.89
N SER A 27 5.99 7.31 -9.86
CA SER A 27 5.05 8.41 -10.06
C SER A 27 3.71 7.90 -10.59
N CYS A 28 2.63 8.56 -10.17
CA CYS A 28 1.28 8.20 -10.56
C CYS A 28 0.41 9.44 -10.72
N ASP A 29 -0.57 9.36 -11.60
CA ASP A 29 -1.64 10.34 -11.70
C ASP A 29 -2.82 9.84 -10.85
N GLY A 30 -3.37 10.72 -10.01
CA GLY A 30 -4.10 10.38 -8.78
C GLY A 30 -5.32 9.45 -8.88
N GLY A 31 -5.73 8.92 -7.72
CA GLY A 31 -7.06 8.32 -7.50
C GLY A 31 -7.15 6.81 -7.68
N ASP A 32 -6.10 6.19 -8.21
CA ASP A 32 -6.11 4.78 -8.58
C ASP A 32 -5.56 3.87 -7.46
N TYR A 33 -6.05 2.62 -7.49
CA TYR A 33 -5.48 1.49 -6.78
C TYR A 33 -5.18 0.39 -7.78
N VAL A 34 -4.08 -0.35 -7.56
CA VAL A 34 -3.74 -1.55 -8.33
C VAL A 34 -3.17 -2.60 -7.39
N CYS A 35 -3.36 -3.88 -7.68
CA CYS A 35 -2.62 -4.94 -7.01
C CYS A 35 -1.19 -4.99 -7.55
N LEU A 36 -0.22 -4.92 -6.65
CA LEU A 36 1.18 -5.21 -6.98
C LEU A 36 1.41 -6.72 -7.08
N ASP A 37 0.86 -7.45 -6.12
CA ASP A 37 0.86 -8.90 -6.03
C ASP A 37 -0.31 -9.38 -5.17
N ASP A 38 -0.40 -10.69 -4.89
CA ASP A 38 -1.49 -11.28 -4.10
C ASP A 38 -1.55 -10.78 -2.64
N ALA A 39 -0.48 -10.19 -2.12
CA ALA A 39 -0.37 -9.74 -0.73
C ALA A 39 -0.28 -8.20 -0.59
N GLN A 40 -0.16 -7.46 -1.70
CA GLN A 40 0.07 -6.02 -1.69
C GLN A 40 -0.76 -5.29 -2.74
N ALA A 41 -1.37 -4.19 -2.33
CA ALA A 41 -1.94 -3.19 -3.23
C ALA A 41 -1.03 -1.96 -3.30
N LEU A 42 -1.16 -1.16 -4.34
CA LEU A 42 -0.62 0.17 -4.44
C LEU A 42 -1.78 1.17 -4.42
N GLU A 43 -1.61 2.23 -3.65
CA GLU A 43 -2.46 3.42 -3.65
C GLU A 43 -1.68 4.57 -4.25
N CYS A 44 -2.26 5.28 -5.22
CA CYS A 44 -1.69 6.53 -5.69
C CYS A 44 -2.03 7.66 -4.71
N ARG A 45 -1.05 8.08 -3.90
CA ARG A 45 -1.22 9.19 -2.95
C ARG A 45 -0.17 10.27 -3.19
N ALA A 46 -0.64 11.51 -3.36
CA ALA A 46 0.23 12.68 -3.59
C ALA A 46 1.20 12.50 -4.78
N GLY A 47 0.75 11.82 -5.84
CA GLY A 47 1.53 11.62 -7.07
C GLY A 47 2.56 10.49 -6.98
N THR A 48 2.51 9.66 -5.93
CA THR A 48 3.43 8.53 -5.75
C THR A 48 2.67 7.28 -5.32
N TRP A 49 3.03 6.15 -5.93
CA TRP A 49 2.51 4.84 -5.56
C TRP A 49 3.03 4.42 -4.18
N ARG A 50 2.12 4.08 -3.28
CA ARG A 50 2.42 3.58 -1.94
C ARG A 50 1.90 2.17 -1.77
N SER A 51 2.76 1.26 -1.34
CA SER A 51 2.34 -0.10 -0.98
C SER A 51 1.45 -0.12 0.26
N LEU A 52 0.38 -0.88 0.16
CA LEU A 52 -0.56 -1.24 1.22
C LEU A 52 -0.49 -2.76 1.42
N ALA A 53 -0.34 -3.20 2.66
CA ALA A 53 -0.37 -4.62 2.96
C ALA A 53 -1.82 -5.14 2.92
N CYS A 54 -2.04 -6.26 2.24
CA CYS A 54 -3.31 -6.99 2.20
C CYS A 54 -3.11 -8.35 2.88
N ARG A 55 -2.83 -8.33 4.18
CA ARG A 55 -2.38 -9.53 4.92
C ARG A 55 -3.48 -10.56 5.14
N GLY A 56 -4.74 -10.19 4.93
CA GLY A 56 -5.85 -11.11 5.07
C GLY A 56 -5.82 -12.23 4.04
N PRO A 57 -6.53 -13.35 4.29
CA PRO A 57 -6.47 -14.54 3.45
C PRO A 57 -6.98 -14.32 2.03
N LEU A 58 -7.78 -13.28 1.77
CA LEU A 58 -8.24 -12.94 0.42
C LEU A 58 -7.22 -12.12 -0.38
N GLY A 59 -6.17 -11.62 0.27
CA GLY A 59 -5.10 -10.88 -0.37
C GLY A 59 -5.55 -9.59 -1.07
N CYS A 60 -4.79 -9.20 -2.08
CA CYS A 60 -5.20 -8.18 -3.05
C CYS A 60 -5.91 -8.83 -4.24
N ARG A 61 -7.02 -8.25 -4.68
CA ARG A 61 -7.77 -8.70 -5.85
C ARG A 61 -8.26 -7.54 -6.69
N GLU A 62 -8.02 -7.65 -7.99
CA GLU A 62 -8.64 -6.81 -9.01
C GLU A 62 -10.10 -7.23 -9.21
N LEU A 63 -11.01 -6.26 -9.14
CA LEU A 63 -12.41 -6.36 -9.55
C LEU A 63 -12.62 -5.51 -10.82
N SER A 64 -13.78 -5.63 -11.45
CA SER A 64 -14.05 -4.95 -12.73
C SER A 64 -13.91 -3.42 -12.68
N ASP A 65 -14.08 -2.81 -11.52
CA ASP A 65 -14.11 -1.35 -11.31
C ASP A 65 -13.29 -0.89 -10.08
N SER A 66 -12.63 -1.81 -9.38
CA SER A 66 -12.02 -1.51 -8.08
C SER A 66 -10.98 -2.54 -7.67
N VAL A 67 -10.09 -2.15 -6.76
CA VAL A 67 -9.17 -3.08 -6.09
C VAL A 67 -9.68 -3.38 -4.69
N ARG A 68 -9.71 -4.67 -4.34
CA ARG A 68 -10.04 -5.14 -3.01
C ARG A 68 -8.76 -5.59 -2.30
N CYS A 69 -8.35 -4.85 -1.28
CA CYS A 69 -7.27 -5.24 -0.37
C CYS A 69 -7.86 -5.77 0.94
N ASP A 70 -7.58 -7.03 1.28
CA ASP A 70 -8.00 -7.62 2.55
C ASP A 70 -7.07 -7.20 3.70
N THR A 71 -7.46 -6.16 4.42
CA THR A 71 -6.70 -5.59 5.54
C THR A 71 -7.03 -6.24 6.89
N SER A 72 -7.80 -7.34 6.91
CA SER A 72 -8.29 -7.96 8.16
C SER A 72 -7.20 -8.47 9.10
N LEU A 73 -6.01 -8.76 8.56
CA LEU A 73 -4.84 -9.21 9.33
C LEU A 73 -3.69 -8.20 9.31
N ASN A 74 -3.96 -6.93 8.98
CA ASN A 74 -2.93 -5.90 9.03
C ASN A 74 -2.47 -5.63 10.46
N ILE A 75 -1.20 -5.25 10.60
CA ILE A 75 -0.51 -5.09 11.87
C ILE A 75 -0.02 -3.66 12.05
N GLU A 76 0.48 -3.38 13.24
CA GLU A 76 1.15 -2.12 13.54
C GLU A 76 2.29 -1.84 12.55
N ASN A 77 2.41 -0.58 12.15
CA ASN A 77 3.33 -0.05 11.14
C ASN A 77 3.03 -0.41 9.68
N ASP A 78 1.98 -1.20 9.39
CA ASP A 78 1.50 -1.32 8.02
C ASP A 78 0.94 0.02 7.52
N ALA A 79 1.15 0.31 6.24
CA ALA A 79 0.48 1.44 5.60
C ALA A 79 -1.03 1.19 5.53
N CYS A 80 -1.81 2.26 5.65
CA CYS A 80 -3.26 2.24 5.50
C CYS A 80 -3.70 3.23 4.43
N ALA A 81 -4.76 2.85 3.71
CA ALA A 81 -5.35 3.63 2.64
C ALA A 81 -5.92 4.97 3.14
N GLN A 82 -6.12 5.92 2.22
CA GLN A 82 -6.50 7.29 2.55
C GLN A 82 -7.92 7.33 3.13
N ASP A 83 -8.79 6.47 2.62
CA ASP A 83 -10.15 6.27 3.11
C ASP A 83 -10.20 5.57 4.49
N ALA A 84 -9.09 4.99 4.94
CA ALA A 84 -8.95 4.38 6.26
C ALA A 84 -8.41 5.35 7.32
N GLU A 85 -8.01 6.57 6.94
CA GLU A 85 -7.48 7.57 7.87
C GLU A 85 -8.47 7.84 9.02
N GLY A 86 -7.99 7.78 10.25
CA GLY A 86 -8.81 7.94 11.46
C GLY A 86 -9.70 6.74 11.80
N LYS A 87 -9.73 5.67 11.00
CA LYS A 87 -10.46 4.44 11.33
C LYS A 87 -9.62 3.54 12.24
N GLY A 88 -10.32 2.90 13.18
CA GLY A 88 -9.76 1.88 14.06
C GLY A 88 -9.91 0.49 13.47
N VAL A 89 -8.94 -0.37 13.74
CA VAL A 89 -9.00 -1.82 13.49
C VAL A 89 -8.42 -2.56 14.69
N CYS A 90 -8.86 -3.80 14.91
CA CYS A 90 -8.23 -4.66 15.90
C CYS A 90 -6.94 -5.26 15.36
N SER A 91 -5.96 -5.45 16.24
CA SER A 91 -4.81 -6.28 15.91
C SER A 91 -5.25 -7.73 15.60
N PRO A 92 -4.48 -8.51 14.81
CA PRO A 92 -4.88 -9.86 14.42
C PRO A 92 -5.06 -10.83 15.60
N ASN A 93 -4.34 -10.60 16.70
CA ASN A 93 -4.46 -11.37 17.93
C ASN A 93 -5.61 -10.88 18.85
N GLY A 94 -6.33 -9.82 18.46
CA GLY A 94 -7.50 -9.33 19.18
C GLY A 94 -7.20 -8.72 20.54
N VAL A 95 -5.98 -8.23 20.80
CA VAL A 95 -5.57 -7.67 22.10
C VAL A 95 -5.04 -6.23 22.00
N ALA A 96 -5.24 -5.56 20.87
CA ALA A 96 -4.88 -4.16 20.71
C ALA A 96 -5.78 -3.44 19.69
N LEU A 97 -5.96 -2.13 19.91
CA LEU A 97 -6.57 -1.22 18.96
C LEU A 97 -5.48 -0.51 18.13
N LEU A 98 -5.57 -0.62 16.82
CA LEU A 98 -4.74 0.10 15.87
C LEU A 98 -5.58 1.22 15.22
N LEU A 99 -5.02 2.42 15.11
CA LEU A 99 -5.65 3.54 14.40
C LEU A 99 -4.79 3.92 13.19
N CYS A 100 -5.41 4.12 12.04
CA CYS A 100 -4.72 4.71 10.90
C CYS A 100 -4.43 6.19 11.18
N GLN A 101 -3.15 6.53 11.33
CA GLN A 101 -2.67 7.87 11.63
C GLN A 101 -1.49 8.23 10.74
N GLY A 102 -1.67 9.22 9.86
CA GLY A 102 -0.66 9.61 8.88
C GLY A 102 -0.44 8.54 7.82
N GLY A 103 -1.47 7.79 7.45
CA GLY A 103 -1.40 6.68 6.51
C GLY A 103 -0.59 5.48 7.01
N VAL A 104 -0.44 5.31 8.33
CA VAL A 104 0.18 4.15 8.97
C VAL A 104 -0.69 3.68 10.13
N LEU A 105 -0.86 2.36 10.29
CA LEU A 105 -1.53 1.78 11.45
C LEU A 105 -0.64 1.92 12.69
N LYS A 106 -1.11 2.67 13.68
CA LYS A 106 -0.42 2.85 14.96
C LYS A 106 -1.20 2.17 16.07
N LYS A 107 -0.53 1.44 16.94
CA LYS A 107 -1.16 0.94 18.15
C LYS A 107 -1.47 2.11 19.08
N THR A 108 -2.72 2.23 19.47
CA THR A 108 -3.20 3.32 20.34
C THR A 108 -3.61 2.82 21.72
N GLN A 109 -3.96 1.55 21.85
CA GLN A 109 -4.38 0.96 23.11
C GLN A 109 -4.12 -0.55 23.13
N ASP A 110 -3.68 -1.07 24.28
CA ASP A 110 -3.67 -2.49 24.60
C ASP A 110 -5.01 -2.87 25.27
N CYS A 111 -5.57 -4.03 24.92
CA CYS A 111 -6.89 -4.51 25.33
C CYS A 111 -6.77 -5.98 25.79
N SER A 112 -7.61 -6.44 26.71
CA SER A 112 -7.78 -7.89 26.92
C SER A 112 -8.54 -8.54 25.76
N SER A 113 -9.43 -7.78 25.13
CA SER A 113 -10.19 -8.19 23.95
C SER A 113 -10.52 -6.99 23.07
N CYS A 114 -10.25 -7.10 21.78
CA CYS A 114 -10.62 -6.14 20.76
C CYS A 114 -11.61 -6.81 19.80
N THR A 115 -12.77 -6.20 19.61
CA THR A 115 -13.81 -6.72 18.71
C THR A 115 -14.42 -5.60 17.88
N VAL A 116 -14.86 -5.90 16.66
CA VAL A 116 -15.63 -4.96 15.83
C VAL A 116 -17.11 -5.28 16.01
N LYS A 117 -17.89 -4.30 16.47
CA LYS A 117 -19.35 -4.38 16.64
C LYS A 117 -19.99 -3.20 15.95
N ASP A 118 -20.93 -3.46 15.03
CA ASP A 118 -21.66 -2.41 14.30
C ASP A 118 -20.73 -1.32 13.72
N GLU A 119 -19.65 -1.77 13.07
CA GLU A 119 -18.59 -0.93 12.47
C GLU A 119 -17.74 -0.12 13.47
N GLN A 120 -17.99 -0.27 14.77
CA GLN A 120 -17.20 0.33 15.84
C GLN A 120 -16.21 -0.67 16.40
N VAL A 121 -14.98 -0.23 16.62
CA VAL A 121 -13.99 -1.04 17.34
C VAL A 121 -14.15 -0.86 18.83
N VAL A 122 -14.43 -1.96 19.51
CA VAL A 122 -14.59 -2.04 20.95
C VAL A 122 -13.33 -2.69 21.54
N CYS A 123 -12.54 -1.87 22.22
CA CYS A 123 -11.40 -2.31 23.04
C CYS A 123 -11.86 -2.48 24.50
N ALA A 124 -11.93 -3.73 24.94
CA ALA A 124 -12.24 -4.08 26.33
C ALA A 124 -10.94 -4.18 27.16
N PRO A 125 -10.94 -3.68 28.40
CA PRO A 125 -9.79 -3.73 29.30
C PRO A 125 -9.44 -5.15 29.73
#